data_AF-A0A7Z9JYB8-F1
#
_entry.id   AF-A0A7Z9JYB8-F1
#
_cell.length_a   1.000
_cell.length_b   1.000
_cell.length_c   1.000
_cell.angle_alpha   90.00
_cell.angle_beta   90.00
_cell.angle_gamma   90.00
#
_symmetry.space_group_name_H-M   'P 1'
#
loop_
_entity.id
_entity.type
_entity.pdbx_description
1 polymer ?
#
loop_
_entity_poly.entity_id
_entity_poly.type
_entity_poly.pdbx_seq_one_letter_code
_entity_poly.pdbx_strand_id
1 'polypeptide(L)'
;MSVQAKMMAIADIYEALTAADRPYKDGKKLSQAMRIMGFMKKDYEIDQDLFEIFVKEGVYKQYAEKYLGDDQLDEVDEAAVLA
;
A
#
# COMPACT_ATOMS: atom_id res chain seq x y z
N MET A 1 6.93 19.32 -3.07
CA MET A 1 5.60 18.81 -3.49
C MET A 1 4.56 19.24 -2.48
N SER A 2 3.32 19.48 -2.91
CA SER A 2 2.20 19.72 -2.00
C SER A 2 1.83 18.43 -1.25
N VAL A 3 1.11 18.57 -0.12
CA VAL A 3 0.63 17.43 0.66
C VAL A 3 -0.28 16.53 -0.19
N GLN A 4 -1.14 17.13 -1.01
CA GLN A 4 -2.03 16.42 -1.93
C GLN A 4 -1.25 15.57 -2.93
N ALA A 5 -0.16 16.10 -3.51
CA ALA A 5 0.65 15.35 -4.46
C ALA A 5 1.36 14.16 -3.80
N LYS A 6 1.76 14.29 -2.53
CA LYS A 6 2.36 13.17 -1.77
C LYS A 6 1.32 12.08 -1.45
N MET A 7 0.09 12.47 -1.08
CA MET A 7 -1.01 11.53 -0.89
C MET A 7 -1.34 10.77 -2.17
N MET A 8 -1.39 11.48 -3.32
CA MET A 8 -1.59 10.85 -4.63
C MET A 8 -0.49 9.85 -4.94
N ALA A 9 0.78 10.19 -4.70
CA ALA A 9 1.89 9.27 -4.94
C ALA A 9 1.77 7.97 -4.11
N ILE A 10 1.38 8.06 -2.83
CA ILE A 10 1.14 6.87 -1.99
C ILE A 10 0.02 6.01 -2.57
N ALA A 11 -1.10 6.62 -2.99
CA ALA A 11 -2.22 5.92 -3.57
C ALA A 11 -1.85 5.24 -4.91
N ASP A 12 -1.17 5.95 -5.80
CA ASP A 12 -0.74 5.44 -7.12
C ASP A 12 0.21 4.25 -6.98
N ILE A 13 1.17 4.34 -6.05
CA ILE A 13 2.12 3.25 -5.78
C ILE A 13 1.39 2.03 -5.21
N TYR A 14 0.51 2.24 -4.23
CA TYR A 14 -0.26 1.16 -3.62
C TYR A 14 -1.11 0.44 -4.67
N GLU A 15 -1.89 1.19 -5.45
CA GLU A 15 -2.72 0.66 -6.53
C GLU A 15 -1.88 -0.11 -7.55
N ALA A 16 -0.74 0.44 -7.99
CA ALA A 16 0.13 -0.23 -8.96
C ALA A 16 0.74 -1.54 -8.43
N LEU A 17 0.95 -1.66 -7.11
CA LEU A 17 1.44 -2.88 -6.47
C LEU A 17 0.35 -3.95 -6.34
N THR A 18 -0.90 -3.54 -6.07
CA THR A 18 -2.04 -4.45 -5.86
C THR A 18 -2.80 -4.78 -7.14
N ALA A 19 -2.65 -4.00 -8.21
CA ALA A 19 -3.35 -4.21 -9.46
C ALA A 19 -3.07 -5.61 -10.04
N ALA A 20 -4.16 -6.36 -10.27
CA ALA A 20 -4.17 -7.70 -10.88
C ALA A 20 -4.54 -7.67 -12.37
N ASP A 21 -4.57 -6.49 -12.99
CA ASP A 21 -4.97 -6.25 -14.38
C ASP A 21 -3.96 -6.76 -15.42
N ARG A 22 -2.84 -7.35 -14.98
CA ARG A 22 -1.78 -7.80 -15.87
C ARG A 22 -2.04 -9.24 -16.32
N PRO A 23 -2.20 -9.51 -17.63
CA PRO A 23 -2.54 -10.84 -18.16
C PRO A 23 -1.53 -11.96 -17.87
N TYR A 24 -0.38 -11.66 -17.26
CA TYR A 24 0.73 -12.59 -17.04
C TYR A 24 1.30 -12.56 -15.62
N LYS A 25 0.69 -11.80 -14.70
CA LYS A 25 1.23 -11.65 -13.35
C LYS A 25 0.10 -11.40 -12.37
N ASP A 26 -0.07 -12.33 -11.45
CA ASP A 26 -0.99 -12.16 -10.34
C ASP A 26 -0.61 -10.90 -9.55
N GLY A 27 -1.63 -10.10 -9.21
CA GLY A 27 -1.45 -8.93 -8.36
C GLY A 27 -0.79 -9.35 -7.04
N LYS A 28 0.03 -8.48 -6.44
CA LYS A 28 0.68 -8.84 -5.18
C LYS A 28 -0.36 -9.10 -4.10
N LYS A 29 -0.01 -9.99 -3.18
CA LYS A 29 -0.71 -10.11 -1.90
C LYS A 29 -0.68 -8.77 -1.16
N LEU A 30 -1.72 -8.50 -0.38
CA LEU A 30 -1.85 -7.27 0.38
C LEU A 30 -0.63 -7.05 1.30
N SER A 31 -0.23 -8.09 2.03
CA SER A 31 0.95 -8.07 2.91
C SER A 31 2.25 -7.74 2.18
N GLN A 32 2.41 -8.22 0.94
CA GLN A 32 3.59 -7.95 0.12
C GLN A 32 3.64 -6.50 -0.36
N ALA A 33 2.51 -5.95 -0.79
CA ALA A 33 2.41 -4.55 -1.20
C ALA A 33 2.76 -3.63 -0.02
N MET A 34 2.15 -3.86 1.14
CA MET A 34 2.38 -3.06 2.35
C MET A 34 3.83 -3.17 2.86
N ARG A 35 4.45 -4.35 2.78
CA ARG A 35 5.86 -4.53 3.11
C ARG A 35 6.78 -3.72 2.20
N ILE A 36 6.51 -3.70 0.88
CA ILE A 36 7.28 -2.89 -0.07
C ILE A 36 7.16 -1.41 0.28
N MET A 37 5.95 -0.91 0.53
CA MET A 37 5.75 0.50 0.91
C MET A 37 6.41 0.83 2.25
N GLY A 38 6.44 -0.11 3.20
CA GLY A 38 7.21 0.04 4.44
C GLY A 38 8.70 0.24 4.23
N PHE A 39 9.29 -0.39 3.20
CA PHE A 39 10.68 -0.13 2.79
C PHE A 39 10.83 1.23 2.10
N MET A 40 9.92 1.60 1.19
CA MET A 40 9.92 2.92 0.54
C MET A 40 9.82 4.07 1.56
N LYS A 41 9.05 3.88 2.64
CA LYS A 41 9.00 4.79 3.79
C LYS A 41 10.38 4.94 4.44
N LYS A 42 11.07 3.82 4.71
CA LYS A 42 12.42 3.80 5.34
C LYS A 42 13.47 4.46 4.47
N ASP A 43 13.35 4.32 3.16
CA ASP A 43 14.26 4.90 2.18
C ASP A 43 13.88 6.35 1.80
N TYR A 44 12.87 6.93 2.46
CA TYR A 44 12.36 8.29 2.22
C TYR A 44 11.83 8.53 0.79
N GLU A 45 11.44 7.47 0.08
CA GLU A 45 10.85 7.55 -1.25
C GLU A 45 9.38 8.00 -1.21
N ILE A 46 8.69 7.73 -0.11
CA ILE A 46 7.34 8.24 0.18
C ILE A 46 7.33 9.02 1.50
N ASP A 47 6.35 9.90 1.66
CA ASP A 47 6.22 10.70 2.86
C ASP A 47 5.81 9.82 4.07
N GLN A 48 6.66 9.82 5.10
CA GLN A 48 6.49 8.95 6.25
C GLN A 48 5.19 9.23 7.03
N ASP A 49 4.94 10.49 7.38
CA ASP A 49 3.78 10.86 8.21
C ASP A 49 2.47 10.50 7.51
N LEU A 50 2.37 10.79 6.21
CA LEU A 50 1.20 10.45 5.41
C LEU A 50 1.03 8.94 5.23
N PHE A 51 2.11 8.20 5.04
CA PHE A 51 2.04 6.74 4.95
C PHE A 51 1.63 6.10 6.29
N GLU A 52 2.12 6.62 7.42
CA GLU A 52 1.68 6.14 8.73
C GLU A 52 0.19 6.39 8.96
N ILE A 53 -0.35 7.54 8.55
CA ILE A 53 -1.79 7.83 8.60
C ILE A 53 -2.55 6.85 7.70
N PHE A 54 -2.08 6.63 6.48
CA PHE A 54 -2.68 5.68 5.53
C PHE A 54 -2.81 4.26 6.11
N VAL A 55 -1.82 3.81 6.89
CA VAL A 55 -1.84 2.52 7.59
C VAL A 55 -2.77 2.56 8.81
N LYS A 56 -2.59 3.53 9.72
CA LYS A 56 -3.30 3.60 11.01
C LYS A 56 -4.81 3.81 10.85
N GLU A 57 -5.22 4.59 9.86
CA GLU A 57 -6.63 4.81 9.53
C GLU A 57 -7.23 3.66 8.71
N GLY A 58 -6.44 2.65 8.34
CA GLY A 58 -6.91 1.48 7.61
C GLY A 58 -7.37 1.79 6.18
N VAL A 59 -6.90 2.88 5.57
CA VAL A 59 -7.31 3.29 4.22
C VAL A 59 -7.00 2.20 3.19
N TYR A 60 -5.83 1.57 3.32
CA TYR A 60 -5.42 0.47 2.46
C TYR A 60 -6.35 -0.74 2.57
N LYS A 61 -6.86 -1.06 3.78
CA LYS A 61 -7.81 -2.15 4.03
C LYS A 61 -9.15 -1.88 3.36
N GLN A 62 -9.66 -0.66 3.50
CA GLN A 62 -10.93 -0.25 2.88
C GLN A 62 -10.88 -0.37 1.34
N TYR A 63 -9.74 0.00 0.74
CA TYR A 63 -9.53 -0.23 -0.69
C TYR A 63 -9.41 -1.73 -1.00
N ALA A 64 -8.61 -2.47 -0.22
CA ALA A 64 -8.39 -3.91 -0.40
C ALA A 64 -9.71 -4.70 -0.40
N GLU A 65 -10.54 -4.51 0.61
CA GLU A 65 -11.85 -5.17 0.74
C GLU A 65 -12.81 -4.88 -0.42
N LYS A 66 -12.65 -3.72 -1.08
CA LYS A 66 -13.55 -3.29 -2.15
C LYS A 66 -13.07 -3.69 -3.55
N TYR A 67 -11.76 -3.81 -3.76
CA TYR A 67 -11.19 -3.89 -5.10
C TYR A 67 -10.24 -5.08 -5.33
N LEU A 68 -9.66 -5.67 -4.29
CA LEU A 68 -8.74 -6.79 -4.45
C LEU A 68 -9.52 -8.11 -4.45
N GLY A 69 -8.98 -9.11 -5.14
CA GLY A 69 -9.52 -10.47 -5.09
C GLY A 69 -9.29 -11.12 -3.73
N ASP A 70 -10.16 -12.07 -3.35
CA ASP A 70 -10.02 -12.86 -2.12
C ASP A 70 -8.67 -13.59 -2.04
N ASP A 71 -8.11 -13.94 -3.19
CA ASP A 71 -6.80 -14.55 -3.33
C ASP A 71 -5.65 -13.55 -3.11
N GLN A 72 -5.89 -12.26 -3.06
CA GLN A 72 -4.90 -11.24 -2.72
C GLN A 72 -4.97 -10.81 -1.25
N LEU A 73 -6.12 -11.00 -0.61
CA LEU A 73 -6.34 -10.61 0.78
C LEU A 73 -5.62 -11.58 1.73
N ASP A 74 -4.63 -11.07 2.44
CA ASP A 74 -3.91 -11.76 3.49
C ASP A 74 -3.58 -10.80 4.65
N GLU A 75 -3.11 -11.36 5.77
CA GLU A 75 -2.84 -10.60 6.98
C GLU A 75 -1.61 -9.69 6.81
N VAL A 76 -1.75 -8.43 7.21
CA VAL A 76 -0.67 -7.45 7.19
C VAL A 76 -0.14 -7.21 8.60
N ASP A 77 1.16 -7.41 8.79
CA ASP A 77 1.86 -7.00 10.01
C ASP A 77 2.11 -5.49 10.01
N GLU A 78 1.14 -4.73 10.50
CA GLU A 78 1.22 -3.27 10.56
C GLU A 78 2.35 -2.78 11.48
N ALA A 79 2.70 -3.53 12.52
CA ALA A 79 3.79 -3.17 13.41
C ALA A 79 5.13 -3.19 12.66
N ALA A 80 5.36 -4.21 11.83
CA ALA A 80 6.55 -4.30 10.99
C ALA A 80 6.60 -3.22 9.88
N VAL A 81 5.46 -2.82 9.34
CA VAL A 81 5.35 -1.76 8.31
C VAL A 81 5.62 -0.38 8.91
N LEU A 82 5.15 -0.13 10.14
CA LEU A 82 5.30 1.14 10.84
C LEU A 82 6.67 1.30 11.51
N ALA A 83 7.35 0.21 11.88
CA ALA A 83 8.74 0.21 12.38
C ALA A 83 9.74 0.82 11.38
#